data_AF-A0A927MXA7-F1
#
_entry.id   AF-A0A927MXA7-F1
#
_cell.length_a   1.000
_cell.length_b   1.000
_cell.length_c   1.000
_cell.angle_alpha   90.00
_cell.angle_beta   90.00
_cell.angle_gamma   90.00
#
_symmetry.space_group_name_H-M   'P 1'
#
loop_
_entity.id
_entity.type
_entity.pdbx_description
1 polymer ?
#
loop_
_entity_poly.entity_id
_entity_poly.type
_entity_poly.pdbx_seq_one_letter_code
_entity_poly.pdbx_strand_id
1 'polypeptide(L)'
;MAKGDVYDAEWRTFNHPETGVKVTQLTNHRGHTTHLYFTNPGWYAGGSKLLVSSDRNNVPNLYGVDLRDGQITQLTDLPSFSPSAEVQFMHSGTNPVRGEAYYWYGTQLHALDLVTLRERVLYETPPGFRARTVNVTADGRYVCTNVFEDVADRLSIEMSDRGVRIDQTFDLRPLSRVVRVPTDGGPEEIVLEDKRWLNHVNTSPKLPHILTYCHEGPWYKVEHRIWGLDMRTGETWKIRPQAPGERVGHEYWLADGEHIGYHGWRKGESPFFGSVRYDNTERTEAPLSQGSMHFHSNDLSLIVGDGSKSEQQLRLWRFHEDGWHGPRILLTHRCSFHIGTNHVHPRLTPDGRQVLFTSDHVGYANVYLADLPDFDSLPAYEPPGQTATAR
;
A
#
# COMPACT_ATOMS: atom_id res chain seq x y z
N MET A 1 0.66 -25.36 -15.65
CA MET A 1 -0.46 -24.52 -15.20
C MET A 1 -0.40 -23.26 -16.03
N ALA A 2 -1.55 -22.73 -16.38
CA ALA A 2 -1.69 -21.69 -17.37
C ALA A 2 -2.62 -20.58 -16.85
N LYS A 3 -2.52 -19.43 -17.51
CA LYS A 3 -3.47 -18.34 -17.34
C LYS A 3 -4.90 -18.84 -17.50
N GLY A 4 -5.77 -18.52 -16.54
CA GLY A 4 -7.17 -18.95 -16.50
C GLY A 4 -7.42 -20.23 -15.70
N ASP A 5 -6.38 -20.93 -15.24
CA ASP A 5 -6.56 -22.05 -14.31
C ASP A 5 -7.28 -21.58 -13.03
N VAL A 6 -8.22 -22.40 -12.56
CA VAL A 6 -9.01 -22.17 -11.34
C VAL A 6 -8.64 -23.23 -10.31
N TYR A 7 -8.37 -22.78 -9.09
CA TYR A 7 -8.06 -23.60 -7.93
C TYR A 7 -9.22 -23.56 -6.94
N ASP A 8 -9.42 -24.69 -6.27
CA ASP A 8 -10.35 -24.79 -5.15
C ASP A 8 -9.98 -23.82 -4.02
N ALA A 9 -10.97 -23.50 -3.20
CA ALA A 9 -10.78 -22.63 -2.05
C ALA A 9 -9.77 -23.20 -1.06
N GLU A 10 -8.82 -22.36 -0.65
CA GLU A 10 -7.82 -22.67 0.38
C GLU A 10 -8.26 -22.19 1.77
N TRP A 11 -9.53 -21.79 1.88
CA TRP A 11 -10.04 -21.04 3.02
C TRP A 11 -10.02 -21.81 4.32
N ARG A 12 -9.65 -21.09 5.39
CA ARG A 12 -9.80 -21.56 6.75
C ARG A 12 -10.28 -20.43 7.65
N THR A 13 -11.38 -20.67 8.34
CA THR A 13 -11.88 -19.76 9.37
C THR A 13 -11.53 -20.28 10.76
N PHE A 14 -11.13 -19.38 11.64
CA PHE A 14 -10.85 -19.66 13.04
C PHE A 14 -11.07 -18.41 13.89
N ASN A 15 -11.19 -18.57 15.21
CA ASN A 15 -11.14 -17.44 16.13
C ASN A 15 -9.70 -17.24 16.59
N HIS A 16 -9.21 -16.01 16.58
CA HIS A 16 -7.89 -15.68 17.09
C HIS A 16 -7.81 -16.04 18.58
N PRO A 17 -6.78 -16.78 19.04
CA PRO A 17 -6.76 -17.34 20.38
C PRO A 17 -6.66 -16.28 21.49
N GLU A 18 -6.12 -15.09 21.20
CA GLU A 18 -5.90 -14.05 22.21
C GLU A 18 -7.11 -13.11 22.33
N THR A 19 -7.78 -12.80 21.21
CA THR A 19 -8.87 -11.80 21.17
C THR A 19 -10.25 -12.39 20.88
N GLY A 20 -10.33 -13.65 20.45
CA GLY A 20 -11.57 -14.28 20.00
C GLY A 20 -12.08 -13.79 18.64
N VAL A 21 -11.40 -12.84 18.00
CA VAL A 21 -11.79 -12.27 16.71
C VAL A 21 -11.82 -13.35 15.63
N LYS A 22 -12.90 -13.40 14.86
CA LYS A 22 -13.02 -14.31 13.72
C LYS A 22 -12.08 -13.87 12.61
N VAL A 23 -11.25 -14.79 12.14
CA VAL A 23 -10.30 -14.61 11.04
C VAL A 23 -10.56 -15.64 9.96
N THR A 24 -10.55 -15.22 8.71
CA THR A 24 -10.58 -16.08 7.53
C THR A 24 -9.26 -15.95 6.80
N GLN A 25 -8.48 -17.02 6.78
CA GLN A 25 -7.31 -17.18 5.91
C GLN A 25 -7.80 -17.45 4.48
N LEU A 26 -7.41 -16.61 3.52
CA LEU A 26 -7.85 -16.69 2.13
C LEU A 26 -6.96 -17.57 1.26
N THR A 27 -5.69 -17.73 1.64
CA THR A 27 -4.68 -18.47 0.89
C THR A 27 -3.88 -19.35 1.83
N ASN A 28 -3.42 -20.50 1.35
CA ASN A 28 -2.63 -21.47 2.12
C ASN A 28 -1.71 -22.31 1.22
N HIS A 29 -1.10 -21.68 0.21
CA HIS A 29 -0.16 -22.34 -0.69
C HIS A 29 1.25 -22.43 -0.10
N ARG A 30 2.07 -23.38 -0.57
CA ARG A 30 3.50 -23.49 -0.22
C ARG A 30 4.36 -22.52 -1.04
N GLY A 31 3.98 -21.25 -1.04
CA GLY A 31 4.63 -20.13 -1.71
C GLY A 31 4.03 -18.82 -1.21
N HIS A 32 4.77 -17.71 -1.28
CA HIS A 32 4.26 -16.45 -0.76
C HIS A 32 3.05 -15.98 -1.57
N THR A 33 1.99 -15.62 -0.87
CA THR A 33 0.85 -14.91 -1.43
C THR A 33 0.58 -13.67 -0.61
N THR A 34 0.52 -12.52 -1.28
CA THR A 34 0.41 -11.21 -0.65
C THR A 34 -0.67 -10.40 -1.35
N HIS A 35 -1.39 -9.59 -0.58
CA HIS A 35 -2.27 -8.59 -1.16
C HIS A 35 -1.44 -7.38 -1.64
N LEU A 36 -2.07 -6.43 -2.34
CA LEU A 36 -1.38 -5.26 -2.87
C LEU A 36 -0.84 -4.35 -1.75
N TYR A 37 -0.08 -3.31 -2.11
CA TYR A 37 0.35 -2.31 -1.14
C TYR A 37 -0.88 -1.65 -0.49
N PHE A 38 -0.82 -1.33 0.81
CA PHE A 38 -2.02 -0.88 1.55
C PHE A 38 -2.66 0.40 0.99
N THR A 39 -1.94 1.22 0.22
CA THR A 39 -2.52 2.40 -0.45
C THR A 39 -3.23 2.05 -1.77
N ASN A 40 -2.94 0.90 -2.38
CA ASN A 40 -3.50 0.45 -3.66
C ASN A 40 -4.70 -0.50 -3.46
N PRO A 41 -5.91 -0.16 -3.95
CA PRO A 41 -7.06 -1.03 -3.80
C PRO A 41 -6.92 -2.28 -4.69
N GLY A 42 -6.95 -3.45 -4.07
CA GLY A 42 -6.93 -4.74 -4.79
C GLY A 42 -8.31 -5.30 -5.13
N TRP A 43 -9.39 -4.69 -4.65
CA TRP A 43 -10.75 -5.18 -4.91
C TRP A 43 -11.20 -4.87 -6.33
N TYR A 44 -11.87 -5.82 -6.96
CA TYR A 44 -12.49 -5.67 -8.27
C TYR A 44 -13.82 -6.43 -8.32
N ALA A 45 -14.52 -6.36 -9.46
CA ALA A 45 -15.85 -6.95 -9.64
C ALA A 45 -16.83 -6.53 -8.53
N GLY A 46 -16.90 -5.22 -8.26
CA GLY A 46 -17.77 -4.65 -7.22
C GLY A 46 -17.39 -5.05 -5.79
N GLY A 47 -16.14 -5.43 -5.54
CA GLY A 47 -15.68 -5.86 -4.22
C GLY A 47 -15.81 -7.36 -3.96
N SER A 48 -16.40 -8.12 -4.90
CA SER A 48 -16.57 -9.57 -4.74
C SER A 48 -15.29 -10.37 -4.99
N LYS A 49 -14.24 -9.76 -5.56
CA LYS A 49 -12.96 -10.41 -5.81
C LYS A 49 -11.79 -9.54 -5.37
N LEU A 50 -10.68 -10.19 -5.00
CA LEU A 50 -9.45 -9.55 -4.53
C LEU A 50 -8.26 -9.97 -5.41
N LEU A 51 -7.51 -8.98 -5.90
CA LEU A 51 -6.26 -9.18 -6.63
C LEU A 51 -5.11 -9.42 -5.65
N VAL A 52 -4.34 -10.49 -5.87
CA VAL A 52 -3.19 -10.86 -5.04
C VAL A 52 -2.00 -11.24 -5.92
N SER A 53 -0.78 -11.06 -5.39
CA SER A 53 0.44 -11.63 -5.95
C SER A 53 0.69 -12.99 -5.32
N SER A 54 0.96 -14.03 -6.11
CA SER A 54 1.29 -15.36 -5.58
C SER A 54 2.48 -15.97 -6.30
N ASP A 55 3.39 -16.56 -5.55
CA ASP A 55 4.53 -17.34 -6.02
C ASP A 55 4.15 -18.80 -6.34
N ARG A 56 2.84 -19.11 -6.36
CA ARG A 56 2.36 -20.42 -6.84
C ARG A 56 2.98 -20.71 -8.20
N ASN A 57 3.46 -21.94 -8.36
CA ASN A 57 4.24 -22.40 -9.52
C ASN A 57 5.68 -21.86 -9.59
N ASN A 58 6.25 -21.42 -8.47
CA ASN A 58 7.63 -20.94 -8.33
C ASN A 58 7.95 -19.67 -9.14
N VAL A 59 6.92 -18.95 -9.60
CA VAL A 59 7.06 -17.69 -10.31
C VAL A 59 5.96 -16.75 -9.83
N PRO A 60 6.30 -15.53 -9.36
CA PRO A 60 5.28 -14.55 -8.98
C PRO A 60 4.35 -14.30 -10.17
N ASN A 61 3.04 -14.34 -9.92
CA ASN A 61 1.99 -13.99 -10.88
C ASN A 61 0.81 -13.32 -10.15
N LEU A 62 -0.06 -12.65 -10.90
CA LEU A 62 -1.33 -12.15 -10.38
C LEU A 62 -2.37 -13.28 -10.33
N TYR A 63 -3.10 -13.30 -9.23
CA TYR A 63 -4.24 -14.19 -9.02
C TYR A 63 -5.43 -13.39 -8.50
N GLY A 64 -6.62 -13.91 -8.76
CA GLY A 64 -7.87 -13.38 -8.24
C GLY A 64 -8.47 -14.34 -7.23
N VAL A 65 -8.72 -13.89 -6.00
CA VAL A 65 -9.49 -14.65 -5.00
C VAL A 65 -10.94 -14.20 -5.06
N ASP A 66 -11.87 -15.11 -5.30
CA ASP A 66 -13.31 -14.85 -5.20
C ASP A 66 -13.75 -14.88 -3.74
N LEU A 67 -14.26 -13.76 -3.23
CA LEU A 67 -14.65 -13.59 -1.84
C LEU A 67 -16.04 -14.18 -1.53
N ARG A 68 -16.69 -14.84 -2.50
CA ARG A 68 -17.98 -15.50 -2.30
C ARG A 68 -17.83 -16.98 -1.94
N ASP A 69 -16.88 -17.66 -2.57
CA ASP A 69 -16.67 -19.10 -2.43
C ASP A 69 -15.21 -19.51 -2.19
N GLY A 70 -14.26 -18.57 -2.31
CA GLY A 70 -12.84 -18.78 -2.08
C GLY A 70 -12.06 -19.31 -3.28
N GLN A 71 -12.69 -19.51 -4.44
CA GLN A 71 -11.96 -19.96 -5.62
C GLN A 71 -10.86 -18.97 -6.01
N ILE A 72 -9.72 -19.51 -6.47
CA ILE A 72 -8.57 -18.71 -6.87
C ILE A 72 -8.37 -18.89 -8.38
N THR A 73 -8.31 -17.81 -9.14
CA THR A 73 -8.03 -17.85 -10.59
C THR A 73 -6.64 -17.31 -10.87
N GLN A 74 -5.84 -18.00 -11.67
CA GLN A 74 -4.57 -17.48 -12.18
C GLN A 74 -4.84 -16.45 -13.28
N LEU A 75 -4.43 -15.19 -13.05
CA LEU A 75 -4.76 -14.07 -13.94
C LEU A 75 -3.62 -13.71 -14.89
N THR A 76 -2.38 -14.10 -14.59
CA THR A 76 -1.21 -13.98 -15.48
C THR A 76 -0.41 -15.29 -15.50
N ASP A 77 0.34 -15.50 -16.58
CA ASP A 77 1.25 -16.62 -16.71
C ASP A 77 2.56 -16.13 -17.34
N LEU A 78 3.30 -15.37 -16.52
CA LEU A 78 4.50 -14.66 -16.94
C LEU A 78 5.73 -15.50 -16.59
N PRO A 79 6.75 -15.55 -17.48
CA PRO A 79 7.97 -16.27 -17.18
C PRO A 79 8.78 -15.56 -16.09
N SER A 80 9.59 -16.33 -15.36
CA SER A 80 10.53 -15.79 -14.38
C SER A 80 11.52 -14.86 -15.05
N PHE A 81 11.78 -13.70 -14.43
CA PHE A 81 12.74 -12.72 -14.91
C PHE A 81 14.09 -12.83 -14.20
N SER A 82 15.10 -12.21 -14.82
CA SER A 82 16.38 -11.90 -14.16
C SER A 82 16.12 -11.11 -12.86
N PRO A 83 16.87 -11.35 -11.77
CA PRO A 83 16.75 -10.63 -10.50
C PRO A 83 16.83 -9.09 -10.61
N SER A 84 17.39 -8.57 -11.71
CA SER A 84 17.50 -7.14 -11.99
C SER A 84 16.17 -6.48 -12.42
N ALA A 85 15.20 -7.25 -12.90
CA ALA A 85 13.87 -6.79 -13.26
C ALA A 85 12.89 -7.22 -12.16
N GLU A 86 12.64 -6.33 -11.21
CA GLU A 86 11.74 -6.59 -10.09
C GLU A 86 10.30 -6.74 -10.62
N VAL A 87 9.68 -7.88 -10.35
CA VAL A 87 8.24 -8.09 -10.61
C VAL A 87 7.48 -7.43 -9.46
N GLN A 88 6.80 -6.31 -9.75
CA GLN A 88 6.25 -5.43 -8.72
C GLN A 88 4.74 -5.57 -8.55
N PHE A 89 4.23 -6.80 -8.47
CA PHE A 89 2.77 -7.01 -8.38
C PHE A 89 2.14 -6.37 -7.16
N MET A 90 2.86 -6.22 -6.05
CA MET A 90 2.38 -5.46 -4.89
C MET A 90 2.00 -4.01 -5.22
N HIS A 91 2.66 -3.40 -6.20
CA HIS A 91 2.40 -2.01 -6.62
C HIS A 91 1.43 -1.91 -7.81
N SER A 92 0.73 -3.01 -8.15
CA SER A 92 -0.32 -3.01 -9.19
C SER A 92 -1.50 -2.10 -8.81
N GLY A 93 -2.25 -1.67 -9.81
CA GLY A 93 -3.48 -0.89 -9.64
C GLY A 93 -4.67 -1.54 -10.32
N THR A 94 -5.86 -1.41 -9.74
CA THR A 94 -7.13 -1.78 -10.38
C THR A 94 -7.81 -0.55 -10.96
N ASN A 95 -8.52 -0.70 -12.08
CA ASN A 95 -9.31 0.40 -12.62
C ASN A 95 -10.63 0.53 -11.84
N PRO A 96 -11.00 1.73 -11.35
CA PRO A 96 -12.22 1.90 -10.57
C PRO A 96 -13.52 1.83 -11.40
N VAL A 97 -13.43 1.94 -12.73
CA VAL A 97 -14.58 2.01 -13.65
C VAL A 97 -14.73 0.73 -14.49
N ARG A 98 -13.62 0.12 -14.93
CA ARG A 98 -13.62 -1.10 -15.76
C ARG A 98 -12.95 -2.28 -15.06
N GLY A 99 -13.29 -3.50 -15.49
CA GLY A 99 -12.69 -4.74 -14.98
C GLY A 99 -11.26 -4.98 -15.49
N GLU A 100 -10.34 -4.07 -15.18
CA GLU A 100 -8.93 -4.20 -15.57
C GLU A 100 -7.98 -3.96 -14.40
N ALA A 101 -6.82 -4.61 -14.46
CA ALA A 101 -5.68 -4.36 -13.60
C ALA A 101 -4.46 -3.91 -14.43
N TYR A 102 -3.55 -3.20 -13.79
CA TYR A 102 -2.31 -2.74 -14.41
C TYR A 102 -1.12 -3.07 -13.52
N TYR A 103 -0.03 -3.49 -14.13
CA TYR A 103 1.19 -3.90 -13.42
C TYR A 103 2.43 -3.69 -14.27
N TRP A 104 3.57 -3.58 -13.58
CA TRP A 104 4.88 -3.58 -14.22
C TRP A 104 5.41 -5.00 -14.38
N TYR A 105 5.87 -5.31 -15.60
CA TYR A 105 6.62 -6.52 -15.92
C TYR A 105 7.90 -6.10 -16.65
N GLY A 106 9.03 -6.14 -15.94
CA GLY A 106 10.29 -5.53 -16.42
C GLY A 106 10.15 -4.01 -16.58
N THR A 107 10.45 -3.51 -17.77
CA THR A 107 10.33 -2.08 -18.14
C THR A 107 8.97 -1.73 -18.73
N GLN A 108 8.02 -2.68 -18.78
CA GLN A 108 6.74 -2.49 -19.46
C GLN A 108 5.57 -2.43 -18.47
N LEU A 109 4.69 -1.45 -18.67
CA LEU A 109 3.41 -1.32 -17.99
C LEU A 109 2.36 -2.06 -18.81
N HIS A 110 1.77 -3.09 -18.22
CA HIS A 110 0.75 -3.92 -18.84
C HIS A 110 -0.63 -3.53 -18.32
N ALA A 111 -1.63 -3.65 -19.19
CA ALA A 111 -3.04 -3.71 -18.85
C ALA A 111 -3.56 -5.13 -19.04
N LEU A 112 -4.29 -5.63 -18.05
CA LEU A 112 -4.91 -6.94 -18.03
C LEU A 112 -6.42 -6.81 -17.84
N ASP A 113 -7.17 -7.34 -18.80
CA ASP A 113 -8.60 -7.54 -18.66
C ASP A 113 -8.86 -8.70 -17.68
N LEU A 114 -9.54 -8.39 -16.56
CA LEU A 114 -9.80 -9.33 -15.46
C LEU A 114 -10.93 -10.33 -15.75
N VAL A 115 -11.57 -10.21 -16.91
CA VAL A 115 -12.62 -11.13 -17.39
C VAL A 115 -12.09 -11.96 -18.55
N THR A 116 -11.58 -11.30 -19.60
CA THR A 116 -11.13 -11.99 -20.83
C THR A 116 -9.70 -12.48 -20.75
N LEU A 117 -8.94 -12.06 -19.72
CA LEU A 117 -7.54 -12.39 -19.55
C LEU A 117 -6.70 -11.97 -20.77
N ARG A 118 -7.08 -10.90 -21.47
CA ARG A 118 -6.25 -10.30 -22.52
C ARG A 118 -5.29 -9.30 -21.91
N GLU A 119 -4.03 -9.37 -22.35
CA GLU A 119 -2.97 -8.43 -21.95
C GLU A 119 -2.63 -7.50 -23.11
N ARG A 120 -2.24 -6.26 -22.77
CA ARG A 120 -1.62 -5.32 -23.71
C ARG A 120 -0.59 -4.47 -22.98
N VAL A 121 0.49 -4.14 -23.68
CA VAL A 121 1.47 -3.16 -23.19
C VAL A 121 0.90 -1.76 -23.43
N LEU A 122 0.88 -0.94 -22.40
CA LEU A 122 0.45 0.47 -22.49
C LEU A 122 1.64 1.42 -22.62
N TYR A 123 2.75 1.10 -21.98
CA TYR A 123 3.90 1.99 -21.87
C TYR A 123 5.17 1.21 -21.57
N GLU A 124 6.32 1.73 -22.01
CA GLU A 124 7.64 1.21 -21.69
C GLU A 124 8.50 2.34 -21.14
N THR A 125 9.25 2.08 -20.08
CA THR A 125 10.13 3.10 -19.49
C THR A 125 11.21 3.52 -20.49
N PRO A 126 11.69 4.78 -20.44
CA PRO A 126 12.87 5.16 -21.19
C PRO A 126 14.06 4.27 -20.80
N PRO A 127 15.01 4.00 -21.72
CA PRO A 127 16.22 3.28 -21.38
C PRO A 127 16.93 3.89 -20.16
N GLY A 128 17.32 3.05 -19.21
CA GLY A 128 17.96 3.50 -17.97
C GLY A 128 16.98 4.06 -16.93
N PHE A 129 15.67 3.89 -17.09
CA PHE A 129 14.68 4.24 -16.08
C PHE A 129 14.01 3.01 -15.49
N ARG A 130 13.72 3.07 -14.19
CA ARG A 130 12.85 2.14 -13.47
C ARG A 130 11.51 2.79 -13.20
N ALA A 131 10.50 1.96 -12.96
CA ALA A 131 9.18 2.38 -12.52
C ALA A 131 8.81 1.73 -11.20
N ARG A 132 7.76 2.26 -10.55
CA ARG A 132 7.29 1.70 -9.28
C ARG A 132 5.78 1.67 -9.12
N THR A 133 5.19 2.79 -8.72
CA THR A 133 3.78 2.83 -8.32
C THR A 133 2.83 2.83 -9.52
N VAL A 134 1.72 2.10 -9.42
CA VAL A 134 0.65 2.11 -10.42
C VAL A 134 -0.64 2.55 -9.75
N ASN A 135 -1.17 3.70 -10.13
CA ASN A 135 -2.45 4.21 -9.66
C ASN A 135 -3.32 4.63 -10.85
N VAL A 136 -4.65 4.66 -10.68
CA VAL A 136 -5.58 4.90 -11.78
C VAL A 136 -6.50 6.05 -11.42
N THR A 137 -6.72 6.98 -12.35
CA THR A 137 -7.61 8.12 -12.12
C THR A 137 -9.03 7.66 -11.78
N ALA A 138 -9.77 8.46 -10.99
CA ALA A 138 -11.13 8.16 -10.57
C ALA A 138 -12.09 7.83 -11.73
N ASP A 139 -11.87 8.42 -12.90
CA ASP A 139 -12.65 8.20 -14.12
C ASP A 139 -12.16 6.99 -14.96
N GLY A 140 -11.10 6.31 -14.50
CA GLY A 140 -10.54 5.14 -15.14
C GLY A 140 -9.78 5.41 -16.45
N ARG A 141 -9.51 6.68 -16.80
CA ARG A 141 -8.95 7.07 -18.12
C ARG A 141 -7.43 7.04 -18.21
N TYR A 142 -6.74 7.18 -17.09
CA TYR A 142 -5.27 7.21 -17.06
C TYR A 142 -4.72 6.32 -15.96
N VAL A 143 -3.64 5.61 -16.30
CA VAL A 143 -2.71 5.08 -15.30
C VAL A 143 -1.68 6.16 -15.00
N CYS A 144 -1.54 6.53 -13.73
CA CYS A 144 -0.51 7.44 -13.24
C CYS A 144 0.58 6.62 -12.54
N THR A 145 1.82 6.82 -12.95
CA THR A 145 2.99 6.09 -12.46
C THR A 145 4.16 7.04 -12.29
N ASN A 146 5.10 6.69 -11.40
CA ASN A 146 6.42 7.31 -11.41
C ASN A 146 7.42 6.48 -12.20
N VAL A 147 8.34 7.16 -12.89
CA VAL A 147 9.57 6.58 -13.44
C VAL A 147 10.77 7.40 -12.98
N PHE A 148 11.93 6.78 -12.78
CA PHE A 148 13.14 7.45 -12.32
C PHE A 148 14.40 6.81 -12.87
N GLU A 149 15.45 7.60 -13.06
CA GLU A 149 16.78 7.12 -13.48
C GLU A 149 17.22 5.96 -12.59
N ASP A 150 17.59 4.85 -13.21
CA ASP A 150 18.26 3.74 -12.55
C ASP A 150 19.68 4.17 -12.18
N VAL A 151 19.96 4.16 -10.89
CA VAL A 151 21.27 4.55 -10.33
C VAL A 151 21.97 3.39 -9.66
N ALA A 152 21.50 2.15 -9.85
CA ALA A 152 22.03 0.98 -9.15
C ALA A 152 23.52 0.74 -9.40
N ASP A 153 24.03 1.06 -10.59
CA ASP A 153 25.44 0.97 -10.97
C ASP A 153 26.35 2.01 -10.29
N ARG A 154 25.75 3.06 -9.72
CA ARG A 154 26.44 4.14 -8.98
C ARG A 154 26.44 3.95 -7.47
N LEU A 155 25.80 2.90 -6.95
CA LEU A 155 25.75 2.60 -5.52
C LEU A 155 27.03 1.90 -5.07
N SER A 156 27.55 2.24 -3.89
CA SER A 156 28.93 1.92 -3.54
C SER A 156 29.19 0.51 -3.02
N ILE A 157 28.23 -0.23 -2.44
CA ILE A 157 28.43 -1.56 -1.83
C ILE A 157 27.13 -2.39 -1.83
N GLU A 158 27.28 -3.74 -1.83
CA GLU A 158 26.29 -4.83 -1.75
C GLU A 158 24.83 -4.44 -1.45
N MET A 159 23.96 -4.82 -2.39
CA MET A 159 22.51 -4.57 -2.49
C MET A 159 21.64 -5.14 -1.34
N SER A 160 22.20 -5.52 -0.19
CA SER A 160 21.43 -6.17 0.89
C SER A 160 20.77 -5.16 1.83
N ASP A 161 21.43 -4.06 2.25
CA ASP A 161 20.85 -3.07 3.15
C ASP A 161 19.95 -2.04 2.43
N ARG A 162 18.63 -2.11 2.69
CA ARG A 162 17.64 -1.21 2.08
C ARG A 162 17.81 0.24 2.49
N GLY A 163 18.21 0.51 3.74
CA GLY A 163 18.37 1.86 4.26
C GLY A 163 19.49 2.61 3.55
N VAL A 164 20.65 1.95 3.38
CA VAL A 164 21.80 2.52 2.65
C VAL A 164 21.44 2.82 1.20
N ARG A 165 20.72 1.91 0.51
CA ARG A 165 20.26 2.15 -0.87
C ARG A 165 19.36 3.38 -0.97
N ILE A 166 18.41 3.53 -0.05
CA ILE A 166 17.49 4.69 -0.03
C ILE A 166 18.29 5.98 0.18
N ASP A 167 19.25 5.97 1.10
CA ASP A 167 20.08 7.14 1.42
C ASP A 167 20.94 7.58 0.25
N GLN A 168 21.66 6.64 -0.37
CA GLN A 168 22.50 6.92 -1.55
C GLN A 168 21.66 7.34 -2.76
N THR A 169 20.53 6.68 -3.03
CA THR A 169 19.63 7.06 -4.14
C THR A 169 19.11 8.48 -3.95
N PHE A 170 18.74 8.86 -2.72
CA PHE A 170 18.33 10.23 -2.40
C PHE A 170 19.44 11.25 -2.70
N ASP A 171 20.68 10.97 -2.28
CA ASP A 171 21.81 11.87 -2.50
C ASP A 171 22.19 11.98 -3.99
N LEU A 172 21.98 10.92 -4.79
CA LEU A 172 22.26 10.91 -6.23
C LEU A 172 21.23 11.68 -7.07
N ARG A 173 20.06 12.03 -6.50
CA ARG A 173 19.07 12.91 -7.13
C ARG A 173 18.67 12.46 -8.55
N PRO A 174 18.14 11.22 -8.71
CA PRO A 174 17.78 10.70 -10.02
C PRO A 174 16.73 11.58 -10.69
N LEU A 175 16.85 11.81 -12.01
CA LEU A 175 15.76 12.40 -12.78
C LEU A 175 14.54 11.51 -12.63
N SER A 176 13.46 12.08 -12.15
CA SER A 176 12.23 11.37 -11.85
C SER A 176 11.06 12.09 -12.50
N ARG A 177 10.09 11.32 -12.94
CA ARG A 177 8.91 11.80 -13.64
C ARG A 177 7.65 11.18 -13.07
N VAL A 178 6.58 11.97 -13.04
CA VAL A 178 5.22 11.43 -12.97
C VAL A 178 4.68 11.40 -14.40
N VAL A 179 4.24 10.22 -14.82
CA VAL A 179 3.74 9.95 -16.17
C VAL A 179 2.27 9.55 -16.06
N ARG A 180 1.43 10.12 -16.92
CA ARG A 180 0.06 9.64 -17.16
C ARG A 180 0.00 8.89 -18.49
N VAL A 181 -0.56 7.69 -18.47
CA VAL A 181 -0.66 6.80 -19.64
C VAL A 181 -2.14 6.53 -19.92
N PRO A 182 -2.65 6.82 -21.13
CA PRO A 182 -4.05 6.52 -21.49
C PRO A 182 -4.35 5.03 -21.36
N THR A 183 -5.45 4.72 -20.69
CA THR A 183 -5.83 3.34 -20.37
C THR A 183 -6.31 2.58 -21.63
N ASP A 184 -6.87 3.31 -22.61
CA ASP A 184 -7.23 2.80 -23.93
C ASP A 184 -6.04 2.70 -24.92
N GLY A 185 -4.83 3.04 -24.46
CA GLY A 185 -3.65 3.17 -25.31
C GLY A 185 -3.55 4.55 -25.98
N GLY A 186 -2.36 4.87 -26.47
CA GLY A 186 -2.02 6.19 -26.99
C GLY A 186 -0.74 6.74 -26.36
N PRO A 187 -0.34 7.97 -26.73
CA PRO A 187 0.88 8.57 -26.19
C PRO A 187 0.72 8.87 -24.69
N GLU A 188 1.76 8.56 -23.93
CA GLU A 188 1.91 9.00 -22.56
C GLU A 188 2.19 10.51 -22.46
N GLU A 189 2.04 11.06 -21.27
CA GLU A 189 2.41 12.44 -20.97
C GLU A 189 3.15 12.53 -19.64
N ILE A 190 4.26 13.28 -19.66
CA ILE A 190 5.01 13.63 -18.45
C ILE A 190 4.34 14.85 -17.84
N VAL A 191 3.68 14.68 -16.70
CA VAL A 191 2.95 15.75 -15.99
C VAL A 191 3.81 16.44 -14.93
N LEU A 192 4.92 15.82 -14.54
CA LEU A 192 5.92 16.39 -13.64
C LEU A 192 7.29 15.76 -13.91
N GLU A 193 8.34 16.57 -13.88
CA GLU A 193 9.74 16.14 -13.92
C GLU A 193 10.55 16.90 -12.87
N ASP A 194 11.37 16.19 -12.09
CA ASP A 194 12.26 16.79 -11.07
C ASP A 194 13.55 15.95 -10.95
N LYS A 195 14.66 16.58 -10.53
CA LYS A 195 15.90 15.91 -10.09
C LYS A 195 15.84 15.54 -8.60
N ARG A 196 14.65 15.24 -8.09
CA ARG A 196 14.42 14.62 -6.78
C ARG A 196 13.79 13.27 -7.03
N TRP A 197 14.04 12.31 -6.16
CA TRP A 197 13.46 10.98 -6.31
C TRP A 197 11.94 11.03 -6.09
N LEU A 198 11.16 11.06 -7.17
CA LEU A 198 9.70 11.09 -7.10
C LEU A 198 9.15 9.67 -6.92
N ASN A 199 8.23 9.50 -5.98
CA ASN A 199 7.56 8.22 -5.75
C ASN A 199 6.16 8.40 -5.16
N HIS A 200 5.50 7.29 -4.82
CA HIS A 200 4.23 7.26 -4.08
C HIS A 200 3.14 8.09 -4.77
N VAL A 201 3.02 7.91 -6.09
CA VAL A 201 1.99 8.57 -6.91
C VAL A 201 0.65 7.93 -6.58
N ASN A 202 -0.23 8.66 -5.91
CA ASN A 202 -1.57 8.21 -5.52
C ASN A 202 -2.62 9.14 -6.14
N THR A 203 -3.46 8.61 -7.03
CA THR A 203 -4.57 9.35 -7.63
C THR A 203 -5.72 9.48 -6.66
N SER A 204 -6.41 10.64 -6.67
CA SER A 204 -7.63 10.80 -5.90
C SER A 204 -8.72 9.83 -6.41
N PRO A 205 -9.40 9.10 -5.51
CA PRO A 205 -10.59 8.30 -5.82
C PRO A 205 -11.80 9.08 -6.35
N LYS A 206 -11.81 10.42 -6.23
CA LYS A 206 -12.95 11.28 -6.60
C LYS A 206 -12.60 12.35 -7.63
N LEU A 207 -11.41 12.94 -7.54
CA LEU A 207 -10.95 14.05 -8.36
C LEU A 207 -9.95 13.53 -9.42
N PRO A 208 -10.40 13.22 -10.65
CA PRO A 208 -9.56 12.51 -11.63
C PRO A 208 -8.33 13.28 -12.12
N HIS A 209 -8.26 14.59 -11.84
CA HIS A 209 -7.13 15.45 -12.21
C HIS A 209 -6.16 15.73 -11.06
N ILE A 210 -6.48 15.31 -9.83
CA ILE A 210 -5.67 15.55 -8.64
C ILE A 210 -5.00 14.25 -8.20
N LEU A 211 -3.71 14.33 -7.89
CA LEU A 211 -2.97 13.24 -7.25
C LEU A 211 -2.02 13.79 -6.19
N THR A 212 -1.57 12.91 -5.31
CA THR A 212 -0.42 13.17 -4.45
C THR A 212 0.81 12.43 -4.94
N TYR A 213 1.98 12.98 -4.69
CA TYR A 213 3.25 12.29 -4.84
C TYR A 213 4.18 12.68 -3.68
N CYS A 214 5.34 12.05 -3.61
CA CYS A 214 6.35 12.39 -2.62
C CYS A 214 7.75 12.58 -3.19
N HIS A 215 8.59 13.27 -2.42
CA HIS A 215 10.04 13.07 -2.49
C HIS A 215 10.40 11.85 -1.62
N GLU A 216 10.88 10.79 -2.26
CA GLU A 216 11.34 9.57 -1.62
C GLU A 216 12.74 9.77 -1.06
N GLY A 217 13.01 9.17 0.11
CA GLY A 217 14.31 9.25 0.75
C GLY A 217 14.24 8.95 2.23
N PRO A 218 15.38 9.08 2.94
CA PRO A 218 15.41 8.92 4.38
C PRO A 218 14.54 10.00 5.03
N TRP A 219 13.65 9.59 5.96
CA TRP A 219 12.67 10.48 6.61
C TRP A 219 13.30 11.68 7.31
N TYR A 220 14.60 11.63 7.64
CA TYR A 220 15.34 12.71 8.27
C TYR A 220 16.01 13.68 7.30
N LYS A 221 16.12 13.33 6.01
CA LYS A 221 16.67 14.18 4.94
C LYS A 221 15.57 14.80 4.06
N VAL A 222 14.39 14.16 3.98
CA VAL A 222 13.25 14.68 3.22
C VAL A 222 12.65 15.88 3.95
N GLU A 223 12.80 17.08 3.37
CA GLU A 223 12.29 18.33 3.96
C GLU A 223 10.75 18.38 3.99
N HIS A 224 10.11 17.87 2.95
CA HIS A 224 8.65 17.85 2.82
C HIS A 224 8.20 16.67 1.98
N ARG A 225 7.28 15.89 2.53
CA ARG A 225 6.88 14.58 2.01
C ARG A 225 5.67 14.64 1.09
N ILE A 226 4.57 15.27 1.51
CA ILE A 226 3.26 15.14 0.84
C ILE A 226 3.06 16.31 -0.13
N TRP A 227 3.14 16.04 -1.43
CA TRP A 227 2.92 17.03 -2.47
C TRP A 227 1.63 16.74 -3.22
N GLY A 228 0.87 17.79 -3.52
CA GLY A 228 -0.24 17.74 -4.48
C GLY A 228 0.24 18.06 -5.89
N LEU A 229 -0.46 17.51 -6.89
CA LEU A 229 -0.28 17.82 -8.32
C LEU A 229 -1.66 17.90 -9.00
N ASP A 230 -1.90 19.00 -9.72
CA ASP A 230 -3.00 19.09 -10.70
C ASP A 230 -2.46 18.72 -12.09
N MET A 231 -2.86 17.56 -12.59
CA MET A 231 -2.39 17.02 -13.87
C MET A 231 -2.87 17.80 -15.09
N ARG A 232 -3.77 18.77 -14.96
CA ARG A 232 -4.20 19.61 -16.08
C ARG A 232 -3.24 20.78 -16.30
N THR A 233 -2.64 21.27 -15.21
CA THR A 233 -1.82 22.49 -15.22
C THR A 233 -0.35 22.21 -14.94
N GLY A 234 -0.03 21.07 -14.33
CA GLY A 234 1.31 20.75 -13.82
C GLY A 234 1.62 21.48 -12.50
N GLU A 235 0.65 22.17 -11.90
CA GLU A 235 0.83 22.90 -10.65
C GLU A 235 1.08 21.93 -9.50
N THR A 236 2.12 22.21 -8.71
CA THR A 236 2.45 21.45 -7.50
C THR A 236 2.38 22.34 -6.27
N TRP A 237 1.93 21.77 -5.15
CA TRP A 237 1.89 22.48 -3.88
C TRP A 237 2.17 21.54 -2.71
N LYS A 238 2.58 22.14 -1.59
CA LYS A 238 2.81 21.44 -0.33
C LYS A 238 1.47 21.14 0.32
N ILE A 239 1.19 19.86 0.61
CA ILE A 239 0.03 19.44 1.40
C ILE A 239 0.53 19.15 2.80
N ARG A 240 -0.13 19.70 3.82
CA ARG A 240 0.29 19.64 5.22
C ARG A 240 1.76 20.12 5.35
N PRO A 241 2.05 21.43 5.20
CA PRO A 241 3.41 21.94 5.33
C PRO A 241 4.11 21.41 6.59
N GLN A 242 5.33 20.87 6.41
CA GLN A 242 6.11 20.26 7.50
C GLN A 242 6.98 21.31 8.19
N ALA A 243 6.94 21.31 9.51
CA ALA A 243 7.85 22.06 10.37
C ALA A 243 9.21 21.34 10.49
N PRO A 244 10.29 22.07 10.78
CA PRO A 244 11.61 21.47 11.00
C PRO A 244 11.57 20.37 12.07
N GLY A 245 12.16 19.20 11.76
CA GLY A 245 12.25 18.06 12.66
C GLY A 245 11.02 17.14 12.68
N GLU A 246 9.93 17.51 11.99
CA GLU A 246 8.82 16.60 11.73
C GLU A 246 9.19 15.58 10.65
N ARG A 247 8.74 14.34 10.86
CA ARG A 247 8.85 13.29 9.85
C ARG A 247 7.47 12.70 9.61
N VAL A 248 7.03 12.74 8.36
CA VAL A 248 5.69 12.34 7.90
C VAL A 248 5.86 11.40 6.72
N GLY A 249 4.97 10.43 6.57
CA GLY A 249 4.94 9.54 5.42
C GLY A 249 3.78 8.57 5.44
N HIS A 250 3.82 7.63 4.50
CA HIS A 250 2.76 6.64 4.26
C HIS A 250 1.41 7.32 4.02
N GLU A 251 1.42 8.43 3.28
CA GLU A 251 0.24 9.20 2.92
C GLU A 251 -0.66 8.48 1.91
N TYR A 252 -1.98 8.52 2.11
CA TYR A 252 -2.95 7.89 1.20
C TYR A 252 -4.26 8.65 1.19
N TRP A 253 -5.03 8.51 0.11
CA TRP A 253 -6.37 9.07 0.03
C TRP A 253 -7.34 8.30 0.91
N LEU A 254 -8.14 9.03 1.69
CA LEU A 254 -9.31 8.48 2.37
C LEU A 254 -10.41 8.17 1.34
N ALA A 255 -11.44 7.44 1.77
CA ALA A 255 -12.48 6.91 0.89
C ALA A 255 -13.32 7.99 0.20
N ASP A 256 -13.38 9.21 0.75
CA ASP A 256 -14.06 10.35 0.13
C ASP A 256 -13.32 10.91 -1.10
N GLY A 257 -12.05 10.56 -1.26
CA GLY A 257 -11.16 11.02 -2.30
C GLY A 257 -10.79 12.50 -2.26
N GLU A 258 -11.05 13.22 -1.18
CA GLU A 258 -10.63 14.62 -1.00
C GLU A 258 -9.65 14.79 0.15
N HIS A 259 -9.69 13.88 1.12
CA HIS A 259 -8.83 13.88 2.28
C HIS A 259 -7.66 12.90 2.13
N ILE A 260 -6.52 13.27 2.71
CA ILE A 260 -5.30 12.48 2.73
C ILE A 260 -4.97 12.13 4.17
N GLY A 261 -5.03 10.84 4.49
CA GLY A 261 -4.55 10.30 5.76
C GLY A 261 -3.03 10.16 5.76
N TYR A 262 -2.40 10.41 6.90
CA TYR A 262 -0.95 10.31 7.07
C TYR A 262 -0.59 10.10 8.54
N HIS A 263 0.61 9.59 8.79
CA HIS A 263 1.17 9.49 10.14
C HIS A 263 2.60 10.01 10.19
N GLY A 264 3.09 10.23 11.40
CA GLY A 264 4.43 10.74 11.60
C GLY A 264 4.83 10.85 13.06
N TRP A 265 5.98 11.46 13.27
CA TRP A 265 6.48 11.77 14.60
C TRP A 265 7.26 13.09 14.61
N ARG A 266 7.30 13.69 15.80
CA ARG A 266 8.17 14.82 16.14
C ARG A 266 9.24 14.33 17.10
N LYS A 267 10.46 14.87 17.00
CA LYS A 267 11.56 14.47 17.87
C LYS A 267 11.21 14.78 19.34
N GLY A 268 11.13 13.75 20.17
CA GLY A 268 10.84 13.90 21.60
C GLY A 268 9.35 13.97 21.95
N GLU A 269 8.46 13.75 20.97
CA GLU A 269 7.02 13.70 21.18
C GLU A 269 6.45 12.34 20.81
N SER A 270 5.20 12.10 21.19
CA SER A 270 4.42 10.95 20.74
C SER A 270 4.26 10.94 19.21
N PRO A 271 4.13 9.75 18.59
CA PRO A 271 3.69 9.66 17.19
C PRO A 271 2.31 10.28 17.03
N PHE A 272 1.91 10.60 15.81
CA PHE A 272 0.60 11.16 15.50
C PHE A 272 0.02 10.53 14.23
N PHE A 273 -1.29 10.61 14.12
CA PHE A 273 -2.03 10.37 12.89
C PHE A 273 -2.93 11.56 12.61
N GLY A 274 -3.06 11.93 11.34
CA GLY A 274 -3.94 13.00 10.93
C GLY A 274 -4.47 12.82 9.52
N SER A 275 -5.38 13.71 9.16
CA SER A 275 -5.89 13.91 7.82
C SER A 275 -5.91 15.39 7.48
N VAL A 276 -5.81 15.70 6.19
CA VAL A 276 -6.02 17.04 5.66
C VAL A 276 -6.69 16.93 4.31
N ARG A 277 -7.53 17.90 3.96
CA ARG A 277 -8.05 18.01 2.60
C ARG A 277 -6.92 18.40 1.64
N TYR A 278 -7.01 17.96 0.39
CA TYR A 278 -5.95 18.17 -0.62
C TYR A 278 -5.55 19.64 -0.81
N ASP A 279 -6.43 20.59 -0.51
CA ASP A 279 -6.22 22.04 -0.61
C ASP A 279 -5.71 22.69 0.69
N ASN A 280 -5.26 21.88 1.67
CA ASN A 280 -4.82 22.29 3.01
C ASN A 280 -5.91 22.80 3.96
N THR A 281 -7.18 22.69 3.59
CA THR A 281 -8.28 22.95 4.53
C THR A 281 -8.58 21.71 5.38
N GLU A 282 -9.42 21.87 6.41
CA GLU A 282 -9.98 20.74 7.18
C GLU A 282 -8.92 19.81 7.79
N ARG A 283 -7.77 20.36 8.21
CA ARG A 283 -6.72 19.57 8.88
C ARG A 283 -7.18 19.13 10.27
N THR A 284 -7.10 17.83 10.51
CA THR A 284 -7.28 17.21 11.83
C THR A 284 -6.08 16.32 12.13
N GLU A 285 -5.41 16.53 13.24
CA GLU A 285 -4.21 15.78 13.64
C GLU A 285 -4.15 15.70 15.17
N ALA A 286 -3.91 14.50 15.69
CA ALA A 286 -3.80 14.28 17.13
C ALA A 286 -2.71 13.24 17.44
N PRO A 287 -2.09 13.31 18.64
CA PRO A 287 -1.11 12.33 19.05
C PRO A 287 -1.74 10.94 19.24
N LEU A 288 -0.95 9.91 19.00
CA LEU A 288 -1.23 8.52 19.32
C LEU A 288 -0.43 8.11 20.54
N SER A 289 -0.98 7.22 21.35
CA SER A 289 -0.25 6.62 22.47
C SER A 289 0.88 5.71 21.99
N GLN A 290 0.72 5.04 20.84
CA GLN A 290 1.71 4.15 20.24
C GLN A 290 1.79 4.32 18.72
N GLY A 291 2.98 4.11 18.17
CA GLY A 291 3.21 4.15 16.73
C GLY A 291 2.92 2.81 16.04
N SER A 292 3.02 2.84 14.72
CA SER A 292 2.89 1.67 13.85
C SER A 292 3.80 1.84 12.62
N MET A 293 4.19 0.73 11.98
CA MET A 293 4.94 0.77 10.72
C MET A 293 4.07 1.32 9.60
N HIS A 294 2.86 0.79 9.45
CA HIS A 294 1.85 1.27 8.51
C HIS A 294 0.53 1.53 9.22
N PHE A 295 -0.28 2.39 8.62
CA PHE A 295 -1.65 2.66 9.02
C PHE A 295 -2.56 2.66 7.80
N HIS A 296 -3.83 2.31 8.00
CA HIS A 296 -4.90 2.51 7.02
C HIS A 296 -6.20 2.93 7.71
N SER A 297 -7.04 3.69 7.00
CA SER A 297 -8.41 3.99 7.36
C SER A 297 -9.26 4.33 6.14
N ASN A 298 -10.58 4.26 6.27
CA ASN A 298 -11.50 4.73 5.23
C ASN A 298 -11.85 6.21 5.45
N ASP A 299 -11.90 6.64 6.70
CA ASP A 299 -12.09 8.01 7.16
C ASP A 299 -11.29 8.24 8.46
N LEU A 300 -11.59 9.29 9.24
CA LEU A 300 -10.93 9.50 10.54
C LEU A 300 -11.60 8.77 11.71
N SER A 301 -12.76 8.13 11.55
CA SER A 301 -13.49 7.52 12.66
C SER A 301 -12.74 6.32 13.27
N LEU A 302 -12.00 5.57 12.45
CA LEU A 302 -11.26 4.37 12.86
C LEU A 302 -10.00 4.21 12.02
N ILE A 303 -8.84 4.11 12.68
CA ILE A 303 -7.57 3.73 12.04
C ILE A 303 -7.12 2.36 12.50
N VAL A 304 -6.48 1.60 11.60
CA VAL A 304 -5.79 0.34 11.92
C VAL A 304 -4.29 0.49 11.66
N GLY A 305 -3.46 -0.02 12.57
CA GLY A 305 -2.01 -0.11 12.42
C GLY A 305 -1.49 -1.53 12.68
N ASP A 306 -0.37 -1.89 12.05
CA ASP A 306 0.31 -3.20 12.16
C ASP A 306 1.44 -3.27 13.20
N GLY A 307 1.58 -2.26 14.05
CA GLY A 307 2.56 -2.27 15.13
C GLY A 307 3.99 -2.25 14.59
N SER A 308 4.84 -3.15 15.07
CA SER A 308 6.26 -3.19 14.71
C SER A 308 6.83 -4.61 14.71
N LYS A 309 8.12 -4.75 14.37
CA LYS A 309 8.82 -6.05 14.42
C LYS A 309 8.78 -6.72 15.80
N SER A 310 8.83 -5.94 16.87
CA SER A 310 8.78 -6.41 18.26
C SER A 310 7.36 -6.43 18.85
N GLU A 311 6.42 -5.71 18.22
CA GLU A 311 5.05 -5.57 18.69
C GLU A 311 4.09 -5.91 17.55
N GLN A 312 3.88 -7.20 17.31
CA GLN A 312 3.26 -7.73 16.09
C GLN A 312 1.72 -7.81 16.19
N GLN A 313 1.10 -6.70 16.58
CA GLN A 313 -0.34 -6.58 16.81
C GLN A 313 -0.99 -5.68 15.76
N LEU A 314 -2.13 -6.12 15.24
CA LEU A 314 -3.09 -5.21 14.60
C LEU A 314 -3.79 -4.42 15.71
N ARG A 315 -3.66 -3.10 15.65
CA ARG A 315 -4.15 -2.16 16.66
C ARG A 315 -5.17 -1.23 16.04
N LEU A 316 -6.22 -0.90 16.78
CA LEU A 316 -7.28 0.00 16.36
C LEU A 316 -7.32 1.24 17.25
N TRP A 317 -7.54 2.41 16.66
CA TRP A 317 -7.87 3.64 17.38
C TRP A 317 -9.14 4.26 16.82
N ARG A 318 -9.98 4.82 17.71
CA ARG A 318 -11.16 5.62 17.34
C ARG A 318 -10.88 7.10 17.56
N PHE A 319 -11.40 7.96 16.68
CA PHE A 319 -11.27 9.41 16.85
C PHE A 319 -12.53 10.01 17.49
N HIS A 320 -12.33 10.85 18.48
CA HIS A 320 -13.35 11.67 19.13
C HIS A 320 -12.90 13.14 19.15
N GLU A 321 -13.76 14.05 19.62
CA GLU A 321 -13.45 15.49 19.65
C GLU A 321 -12.17 15.84 20.44
N ASP A 322 -11.83 15.02 21.44
CA ASP A 322 -10.64 15.17 22.29
C ASP A 322 -9.40 14.41 21.77
N GLY A 323 -9.50 13.68 20.66
CA GLY A 323 -8.38 13.04 19.97
C GLY A 323 -8.53 11.54 19.75
N TRP A 324 -7.40 10.83 19.63
CA TRP A 324 -7.36 9.38 19.40
C TRP A 324 -7.50 8.58 20.70
N HIS A 325 -8.44 7.65 20.72
CA HIS A 325 -8.67 6.70 21.82
C HIS A 325 -8.21 5.30 21.43
N GLY A 326 -7.61 4.58 22.37
CA GLY A 326 -7.01 3.26 22.17
C GLY A 326 -5.49 3.24 22.42
N PRO A 327 -4.74 2.29 21.83
CA PRO A 327 -5.22 1.28 20.92
C PRO A 327 -5.98 0.15 21.63
N ARG A 328 -6.93 -0.42 20.89
CA ARG A 328 -7.46 -1.75 21.17
C ARG A 328 -6.75 -2.77 20.29
N ILE A 329 -6.51 -3.97 20.81
CA ILE A 329 -5.84 -5.04 20.08
C ILE A 329 -6.88 -5.82 19.29
N LEU A 330 -6.81 -5.78 17.96
CA LEU A 330 -7.65 -6.62 17.10
C LEU A 330 -7.16 -8.06 17.13
N LEU A 331 -5.86 -8.27 16.88
CA LEU A 331 -5.20 -9.57 16.96
C LEU A 331 -3.67 -9.42 16.90
N THR A 332 -2.95 -10.48 17.29
CA THR A 332 -1.51 -10.62 17.05
C THR A 332 -1.27 -11.37 15.73
N HIS A 333 -0.70 -10.70 14.72
CA HIS A 333 -0.57 -11.22 13.36
C HIS A 333 0.70 -12.05 13.14
N ARG A 334 1.71 -11.90 14.01
CA ARG A 334 2.97 -12.69 14.00
C ARG A 334 3.78 -12.66 12.69
N CYS A 335 3.69 -11.55 11.95
CA CYS A 335 4.47 -11.37 10.72
C CYS A 335 5.93 -11.08 11.06
N SER A 336 6.85 -11.70 10.32
CA SER A 336 8.29 -11.57 10.53
C SER A 336 8.85 -10.18 10.18
N PHE A 337 8.18 -9.44 9.28
CA PHE A 337 8.70 -8.21 8.64
C PHE A 337 10.11 -8.38 8.05
N HIS A 338 10.44 -9.59 7.55
CA HIS A 338 11.78 -9.88 7.02
C HIS A 338 12.06 -9.12 5.72
N ILE A 339 11.07 -9.12 4.81
CA ILE A 339 11.13 -8.43 3.51
C ILE A 339 9.88 -7.58 3.32
N GLY A 340 10.02 -6.44 2.62
CA GLY A 340 8.95 -5.47 2.41
C GLY A 340 7.70 -6.05 1.74
N THR A 341 7.87 -7.05 0.88
CA THR A 341 6.78 -7.72 0.18
C THR A 341 5.90 -8.57 1.10
N ASN A 342 6.42 -9.04 2.24
CA ASN A 342 5.68 -9.87 3.19
C ASN A 342 5.10 -9.06 4.36
N HIS A 343 5.27 -7.73 4.34
CA HIS A 343 4.72 -6.85 5.38
C HIS A 343 3.20 -6.99 5.47
N VAL A 344 2.68 -6.69 6.66
CA VAL A 344 1.27 -6.88 7.01
C VAL A 344 0.35 -6.04 6.13
N HIS A 345 0.71 -4.76 5.95
CA HIS A 345 -0.02 -3.79 5.13
C HIS A 345 -1.53 -3.83 5.45
N PRO A 346 -1.94 -3.53 6.70
CA PRO A 346 -3.33 -3.66 7.09
C PRO A 346 -4.19 -2.70 6.28
N ARG A 347 -5.37 -3.16 5.86
CA ARG A 347 -6.31 -2.35 5.09
C ARG A 347 -7.73 -2.64 5.52
N LEU A 348 -8.50 -1.60 5.82
CA LEU A 348 -9.94 -1.74 6.04
C LEU A 348 -10.62 -2.13 4.72
N THR A 349 -11.57 -3.05 4.78
CA THR A 349 -12.48 -3.30 3.65
C THR A 349 -13.27 -2.02 3.34
N PRO A 350 -13.73 -1.82 2.08
CA PRO A 350 -14.49 -0.63 1.71
C PRO A 350 -15.76 -0.39 2.56
N ASP A 351 -16.37 -1.46 3.06
CA ASP A 351 -17.54 -1.39 3.95
C ASP A 351 -17.18 -1.18 5.44
N GLY A 352 -15.89 -1.14 5.78
CA GLY A 352 -15.38 -0.93 7.15
C GLY A 352 -15.64 -2.11 8.10
N ARG A 353 -15.96 -3.31 7.59
CA ARG A 353 -16.34 -4.46 8.43
C ARG A 353 -15.21 -5.45 8.72
N GLN A 354 -14.13 -5.42 7.96
CA GLN A 354 -13.00 -6.33 8.14
C GLN A 354 -11.66 -5.62 7.89
N VAL A 355 -10.57 -6.21 8.39
CA VAL A 355 -9.20 -5.83 8.07
C VAL A 355 -8.56 -6.91 7.20
N LEU A 356 -8.17 -6.54 5.98
CA LEU A 356 -7.30 -7.31 5.11
C LEU A 356 -5.84 -7.16 5.57
N PHE A 357 -5.11 -8.26 5.67
CA PHE A 357 -3.69 -8.24 6.02
C PHE A 357 -2.92 -9.44 5.49
N THR A 358 -1.60 -9.32 5.41
CA THR A 358 -0.67 -10.41 5.11
C THR A 358 0.03 -10.89 6.38
N SER A 359 0.28 -12.18 6.50
CA SER A 359 1.17 -12.72 7.53
C SER A 359 1.88 -13.99 7.05
N ASP A 360 3.16 -14.13 7.39
CA ASP A 360 4.00 -15.30 7.13
C ASP A 360 4.18 -16.20 8.36
N HIS A 361 3.34 -16.06 9.39
CA HIS A 361 3.46 -16.80 10.66
C HIS A 361 3.40 -18.34 10.52
N VAL A 362 2.91 -18.86 9.40
CA VAL A 362 2.86 -20.31 9.07
C VAL A 362 3.98 -20.74 8.12
N GLY A 363 4.99 -19.89 7.89
CA GLY A 363 6.15 -20.13 7.03
C GLY A 363 6.11 -19.32 5.73
N TYR A 364 5.03 -19.43 4.96
CA TYR A 364 4.80 -18.60 3.77
C TYR A 364 3.82 -17.47 4.06
N ALA A 365 4.00 -16.36 3.36
CA ALA A 365 3.07 -15.24 3.41
C ALA A 365 1.71 -15.69 2.87
N ASN A 366 0.66 -15.37 3.61
CA ASN A 366 -0.71 -15.64 3.23
C ASN A 366 -1.58 -14.42 3.49
N VAL A 367 -2.72 -14.36 2.82
CA VAL A 367 -3.68 -13.27 2.91
C VAL A 367 -4.82 -13.67 3.86
N TYR A 368 -5.23 -12.74 4.72
CA TYR A 368 -6.23 -12.95 5.76
C TYR A 368 -7.23 -11.80 5.82
N LEU A 369 -8.47 -12.09 6.20
CA LEU A 369 -9.48 -11.12 6.60
C LEU A 369 -9.82 -11.36 8.08
N ALA A 370 -9.69 -10.32 8.91
CA ALA A 370 -10.16 -10.33 10.29
C ALA A 370 -11.45 -9.51 10.41
N ASP A 371 -12.49 -10.06 11.02
CA ASP A 371 -13.72 -9.33 11.30
C ASP A 371 -13.45 -8.18 12.28
N LEU A 372 -14.12 -7.04 12.09
CA LEU A 372 -14.10 -5.92 13.03
C LEU A 372 -15.29 -6.03 13.99
N PRO A 373 -15.09 -6.52 15.23
CA PRO A 373 -16.13 -6.49 16.24
C PRO A 373 -16.34 -5.06 16.77
N ASP A 374 -17.23 -4.91 17.75
CA ASP A 374 -17.31 -3.65 18.48
C ASP A 374 -15.97 -3.36 19.18
N PHE A 375 -15.46 -2.15 18.99
CA PHE A 375 -14.14 -1.71 19.46
C PHE A 375 -14.00 -1.85 20.97
N ASP A 376 -15.06 -1.55 21.73
CA ASP A 376 -15.01 -1.59 23.20
C ASP A 376 -15.04 -3.01 23.76
N SER A 377 -15.35 -4.01 22.92
CA SER A 377 -15.23 -5.43 23.25
C SER A 377 -13.79 -5.95 23.13
N LEU A 378 -12.90 -5.22 22.46
CA LEU A 378 -11.52 -5.64 22.24
C LEU A 378 -10.64 -5.32 23.46
N PRO A 379 -9.59 -6.13 23.74
CA PRO A 379 -8.64 -5.84 24.80
C PRO A 379 -7.95 -4.48 24.60
N ALA A 380 -7.74 -3.74 25.69
CA ALA A 380 -6.84 -2.57 25.68
C ALA A 380 -5.40 -3.02 25.42
N TYR A 381 -4.62 -2.19 24.74
CA TYR A 381 -3.18 -2.38 24.68
C TYR A 381 -2.51 -1.96 25.99
N GLU A 382 -1.69 -2.85 26.55
CA GLU A 382 -0.83 -2.58 27.69
C GLU A 382 0.64 -2.62 27.26
N PRO A 383 1.40 -1.51 27.41
CA PRO A 383 2.81 -1.49 27.03
C PRO A 383 3.65 -2.50 27.85
N PRO A 384 4.58 -3.23 27.23
CA PRO A 384 5.52 -4.08 27.96
C PRO A 384 6.27 -3.27 29.02
N GLY A 385 6.14 -3.66 30.30
CA GLY A 385 6.79 -3.00 31.44
C GLY A 385 5.87 -2.15 32.31
N GLN A 386 4.60 -1.96 31.93
CA GLN A 386 3.53 -1.57 32.85
C GLN A 386 2.76 -2.81 33.31
N THR A 387 3.44 -3.76 33.97
CA THR A 387 2.69 -4.67 34.84
C THR A 387 2.05 -3.82 35.91
N ALA A 388 0.72 -3.65 35.82
CA ALA A 388 -0.07 -3.13 36.91
C ALA A 388 0.27 -3.94 38.16
N THR A 389 0.95 -3.29 39.10
CA THR A 389 0.92 -3.70 40.50
C THR A 389 -0.51 -3.50 40.98
N ALA A 390 -1.34 -4.51 40.76
CA ALA A 390 -2.64 -4.65 41.37
C ALA A 390 -3.00 -6.13 41.45
N ARG A 391 -3.56 -6.65 42.52
CA ARG A 391 -3.64 -6.25 43.93
C ARG A 391 -4.08 -7.50 44.68
#